data_AF-A0A816EGF5-F1
#
_entry.id   AF-A0A816EGF5-F1
#
_cell.length_a   1.000
_cell.length_b   1.000
_cell.length_c   1.000
_cell.angle_alpha   90.00
_cell.angle_beta   90.00
_cell.angle_gamma   90.00
#
_symmetry.space_group_name_H-M   'P 1'
#
loop_
_entity.id
_entity.type
_entity.pdbx_description
1 polymer ?
#
loop_
_entity_poly.entity_id
_entity_poly.type
_entity_poly.pdbx_seq_one_letter_code
_entity_poly.pdbx_strand_id
1 'polypeptide(L)'
;MPFALVVRELKKLVLEELPLPYCGLNDLLIKVTHVAQNPTDWKSLHFGAAKPGSIVGCDFAGEVVEIGKEAIGNYRKGERVAGCVPGGVSADLGLRGAYSEYVVQEASLVFRYPSRISPAEAATIPLASITAALGLFHEMGLPLPPATTKSKTPVLVWSGSTSVGQYAIQLAKIAGCFVITTASPARHNYLKELGADVCFDYKDANTVSQVKEITKNELAYAIDCISEKESIKQVCATLTGKDPQVVTILPRVSNEIPSHVKERSVLMYTIYGHELHAFRRVYPAKPEDKIFAEHFYRLLSDYLLPNGLLKPNKVTRIPGGLNGVEEGQSSSFLNSHGYVRIYFHEIIFMVKNVIKAAKSNQSSSEKRSALHLYTVHLYFVCFLNIIAQTMSVTGLPTLQQDIIRYGLSVYFALGLLGNIFNCLMFTRSCYRHIPSSVYFLALSSFGIIYIIWTMFPLMYTLNNPDPQTQSAIYCKTQKYGIHLLALYLRYTIVFACIDRFLITRTNVRLRSLSSVKTAIISLIVMVIIGFFIAV
;
A
#
# COMPACT_ATOMS: atom_id res chain seq x y z
N MET A 1 21.27 2.94 5.96
CA MET A 1 20.74 1.57 5.92
C MET A 1 19.23 1.67 5.75
N PRO A 2 18.67 1.21 4.62
CA PRO A 2 17.23 1.09 4.45
C PRO A 2 16.59 0.00 5.32
N PHE A 3 15.29 0.11 5.56
CA PHE A 3 14.49 -0.93 6.20
C PHE A 3 13.97 -1.96 5.19
N ALA A 4 13.89 -3.22 5.62
CA ALA A 4 13.23 -4.30 4.90
C ALA A 4 12.58 -5.30 5.87
N LEU A 5 11.62 -6.08 5.37
CA LEU A 5 11.05 -7.22 6.09
C LEU A 5 11.83 -8.48 5.76
N VAL A 6 12.54 -8.98 6.76
CA VAL A 6 13.43 -10.14 6.64
C VAL A 6 12.77 -11.35 7.28
N VAL A 7 12.82 -12.48 6.58
CA VAL A 7 12.45 -13.78 7.17
C VAL A 7 13.53 -14.16 8.17
N ARG A 8 13.18 -14.32 9.45
CA ARG A 8 14.12 -14.83 10.46
C ARG A 8 13.83 -16.26 10.88
N GLU A 9 12.54 -16.57 10.95
CA GLU A 9 12.03 -17.91 11.22
C GLU A 9 10.88 -18.17 10.24
N LEU A 10 10.50 -19.45 10.11
CA LEU A 10 9.35 -19.81 9.28
C LEU A 10 8.11 -19.01 9.75
N LYS A 11 7.39 -18.37 8.81
CA LYS A 11 6.21 -17.53 9.10
C LYS A 11 6.47 -16.23 9.87
N LYS A 12 7.71 -15.84 10.12
CA LYS A 12 8.04 -14.65 10.91
C LYS A 12 8.83 -13.64 10.11
N LEU A 13 8.24 -12.47 9.89
CA LEU A 13 8.90 -11.32 9.29
C LEU A 13 9.39 -10.38 10.40
N VAL A 14 10.61 -9.87 10.25
CA VAL A 14 11.18 -8.89 11.17
C VAL A 14 11.59 -7.68 10.37
N LEU A 15 11.15 -6.50 10.82
CA LEU A 15 11.59 -5.23 10.25
C LEU A 15 13.03 -4.96 10.69
N GLU A 16 13.94 -4.86 9.73
CA GLU A 16 15.37 -4.70 10.01
C GLU A 16 16.01 -3.65 9.11
N GLU A 17 17.05 -3.00 9.63
CA GLU A 17 17.93 -2.15 8.85
C GLU A 17 18.99 -3.00 8.15
N LEU A 18 19.08 -2.89 6.83
CA LEU A 18 20.05 -3.60 6.01
C LEU A 18 20.97 -2.63 5.28
N PRO A 19 22.16 -3.06 4.82
CA PRO A 19 22.93 -2.32 3.85
C PRO A 19 22.10 -2.01 2.60
N LEU A 20 22.40 -0.90 1.92
CA LEU A 20 21.80 -0.60 0.64
C LEU A 20 22.18 -1.72 -0.35
N PRO A 21 21.24 -2.30 -1.11
CA PRO A 21 21.57 -3.34 -2.07
C PRO A 21 22.46 -2.78 -3.19
N TYR A 22 23.39 -3.59 -3.65
CA TYR A 22 24.33 -3.22 -4.71
C TYR A 22 23.61 -3.12 -6.07
N CYS A 23 23.78 -1.99 -6.76
CA CYS A 23 23.29 -1.81 -8.13
C CYS A 23 24.28 -2.47 -9.11
N GLY A 24 23.88 -3.60 -9.71
CA GLY A 24 24.67 -4.27 -10.74
C GLY A 24 24.77 -3.46 -12.05
N LEU A 25 25.62 -3.93 -12.97
CA LEU A 25 25.88 -3.24 -14.24
C LEU A 25 24.63 -3.08 -15.11
N ASN A 26 23.74 -4.08 -15.12
CA ASN A 26 22.50 -4.07 -15.90
C ASN A 26 21.26 -3.67 -15.08
N ASP A 27 21.45 -3.39 -13.79
CA ASP A 27 20.36 -3.16 -12.86
C ASP A 27 20.02 -1.68 -12.72
N LEU A 28 18.83 -1.43 -12.16
CA LEU A 28 18.43 -0.18 -11.56
C LEU A 28 18.32 -0.39 -10.05
N LEU A 29 18.77 0.61 -9.28
CA LEU A 29 18.39 0.73 -7.88
C LEU A 29 17.15 1.63 -7.82
N ILE A 30 16.07 1.11 -7.25
CA ILE A 30 14.79 1.80 -7.15
C ILE A 30 14.50 2.08 -5.67
N LYS A 31 14.17 3.34 -5.36
CA LYS A 31 13.56 3.71 -4.09
C LYS A 31 12.08 3.35 -4.15
N VAL A 32 11.69 2.35 -3.37
CA VAL A 32 10.33 1.84 -3.35
C VAL A 32 9.42 2.86 -2.66
N THR A 33 8.31 3.17 -3.30
CA THR A 33 7.29 4.07 -2.73
C THR A 33 6.04 3.30 -2.33
N HIS A 34 5.70 2.26 -3.11
CA HIS A 34 4.50 1.46 -3.01
C HIS A 34 4.86 0.02 -3.35
N VAL A 35 4.22 -0.93 -2.68
CA VAL A 35 4.34 -2.36 -2.97
C VAL A 35 2.95 -2.97 -3.04
N ALA A 36 2.84 -4.13 -3.66
CA ALA A 36 1.60 -4.87 -3.75
C ALA A 36 1.74 -6.27 -3.14
N GLN A 37 0.68 -6.74 -2.48
CA GLN A 37 0.63 -8.08 -1.92
C GLN A 37 0.06 -9.08 -2.92
N ASN A 38 0.75 -10.22 -3.01
CA ASN A 38 0.38 -11.33 -3.85
C ASN A 38 0.23 -12.62 -3.04
N PRO A 39 -0.59 -13.59 -3.50
CA PRO A 39 -0.66 -14.89 -2.85
C PRO A 39 0.70 -15.59 -2.72
N THR A 40 1.61 -15.38 -3.68
CA THR A 40 2.95 -15.97 -3.58
C THR A 40 3.78 -15.42 -2.41
N ASP A 41 3.52 -14.21 -1.92
CA ASP A 41 4.31 -13.58 -0.87
C ASP A 41 4.10 -14.28 0.48
N TRP A 42 2.84 -14.58 0.83
CA TRP A 42 2.55 -15.35 2.05
C TRP A 42 2.82 -16.84 1.82
N LYS A 43 2.56 -17.40 0.62
CA LYS A 43 2.82 -18.82 0.34
C LYS A 43 4.32 -19.13 0.43
N SER A 44 5.19 -18.25 -0.05
CA SER A 44 6.65 -18.44 0.03
C SER A 44 7.12 -18.49 1.49
N LEU A 45 6.56 -17.62 2.34
CA LEU A 45 6.80 -17.58 3.77
C LEU A 45 6.24 -18.83 4.50
N HIS A 46 5.01 -19.26 4.20
CA HIS A 46 4.32 -20.34 4.91
C HIS A 46 4.80 -21.74 4.52
N PHE A 47 5.16 -21.94 3.25
CA PHE A 47 5.61 -23.23 2.73
C PHE A 47 7.14 -23.38 2.70
N GLY A 48 7.87 -22.39 3.24
CA GLY A 48 9.32 -22.45 3.42
C GLY A 48 10.13 -22.33 2.12
N ALA A 49 9.56 -21.67 1.10
CA ALA A 49 10.33 -21.21 -0.05
C ALA A 49 11.24 -20.05 0.34
N ALA A 50 10.71 -19.11 1.13
CA ALA A 50 11.50 -18.03 1.69
C ALA A 50 12.36 -18.57 2.83
N LYS A 51 13.68 -18.49 2.66
CA LYS A 51 14.66 -18.95 3.66
C LYS A 51 15.00 -17.85 4.65
N PRO A 52 15.41 -18.18 5.89
CA PRO A 52 15.95 -17.20 6.81
C PRO A 52 17.02 -16.32 6.14
N GLY A 53 16.94 -15.01 6.34
CA GLY A 53 17.76 -14.01 5.67
C GLY A 53 17.13 -13.39 4.42
N SER A 54 16.10 -14.00 3.82
CA SER A 54 15.46 -13.48 2.60
C SER A 54 14.56 -12.27 2.89
N ILE A 55 14.42 -11.37 1.92
CA ILE A 55 13.37 -10.34 1.90
C ILE A 55 12.21 -10.86 1.04
N VAL A 56 10.97 -10.72 1.52
CA VAL A 56 9.75 -11.15 0.79
C VAL A 56 9.09 -10.02 0.02
N GLY A 57 8.04 -10.33 -0.75
CA GLY A 57 7.27 -9.37 -1.53
C GLY A 57 7.73 -9.27 -2.97
N CYS A 58 6.81 -9.41 -3.92
CA CYS A 58 7.17 -9.39 -5.34
C CYS A 58 7.02 -8.01 -5.99
N ASP A 59 5.86 -7.36 -5.85
CA ASP A 59 5.53 -6.18 -6.65
C ASP A 59 5.97 -4.87 -5.99
N PHE A 60 6.51 -3.96 -6.80
CA PHE A 60 6.87 -2.61 -6.38
C PHE A 60 6.49 -1.54 -7.43
N ALA A 61 6.34 -0.31 -6.95
CA ALA A 61 6.45 0.91 -7.73
C ALA A 61 7.32 1.92 -6.98
N GLY A 62 8.16 2.64 -7.71
CA GLY A 62 9.14 3.53 -7.10
C GLY A 62 9.83 4.44 -8.10
N GLU A 63 10.92 5.05 -7.63
CA GLU A 63 11.73 5.99 -8.39
C GLU A 63 13.16 5.47 -8.55
N VAL A 64 13.71 5.55 -9.75
CA VAL A 64 15.09 5.17 -10.04
C VAL A 64 16.05 6.12 -9.31
N VAL A 65 16.98 5.59 -8.52
CA VAL A 65 17.99 6.37 -7.78
C VAL A 65 19.43 6.10 -8.24
N GLU A 66 19.69 4.91 -8.77
CA GLU A 66 20.95 4.52 -9.39
C GLU A 66 20.68 3.68 -10.64
N ILE A 67 21.57 3.81 -11.62
CA ILE A 67 21.46 3.16 -12.92
C ILE A 67 22.81 2.49 -13.17
N GLY A 68 22.80 1.19 -13.39
CA GLY A 68 23.96 0.43 -13.79
C GLY A 68 24.54 0.92 -15.12
N LYS A 69 25.84 0.79 -15.31
CA LYS A 69 26.54 1.34 -16.48
C LYS A 69 26.13 0.70 -17.81
N GLU A 70 25.63 -0.54 -17.77
CA GLU A 70 25.18 -1.33 -18.91
C GLU A 70 23.64 -1.44 -18.95
N ALA A 71 22.93 -0.79 -18.02
CA ALA A 71 21.48 -0.81 -17.94
C ALA A 71 20.85 -0.29 -19.23
N ILE A 72 20.03 -1.14 -19.87
CA ILE A 72 19.33 -0.80 -21.11
C ILE A 72 18.09 0.06 -20.84
N GLY A 73 17.54 0.68 -21.88
CA GLY A 73 16.26 1.38 -21.81
C GLY A 73 16.31 2.87 -21.46
N ASN A 74 17.50 3.49 -21.41
CA ASN A 74 17.69 4.95 -21.29
C ASN A 74 16.99 5.59 -20.08
N TYR A 75 17.06 4.94 -18.91
CA TYR A 75 16.46 5.45 -17.68
C TYR A 75 17.14 6.73 -17.17
N ARG A 76 16.39 7.52 -16.38
CA ARG A 76 16.92 8.68 -15.65
C ARG A 76 16.65 8.56 -14.15
N LYS A 77 17.52 9.15 -13.32
CA LYS A 77 17.24 9.27 -11.89
C LYS A 77 15.97 10.09 -11.65
N GLY A 78 15.16 9.68 -10.68
CA GLY A 78 13.83 10.21 -10.40
C GLY A 78 12.74 9.70 -11.34
N GLU A 79 13.06 8.88 -12.34
CA GLU A 79 12.06 8.29 -13.22
C GLU A 79 11.22 7.26 -12.47
N ARG A 80 9.90 7.31 -12.69
CA ARG A 80 8.95 6.42 -12.05
C ARG A 80 8.83 5.12 -12.82
N VAL A 81 9.05 4.01 -12.12
CA VAL A 81 9.03 2.66 -12.67
C VAL A 81 8.29 1.72 -11.73
N ALA A 82 7.76 0.63 -12.29
CA ALA A 82 7.19 -0.47 -11.55
C ALA A 82 7.69 -1.80 -12.12
N GLY A 83 7.64 -2.84 -11.31
CA GLY A 83 8.15 -4.16 -11.65
C GLY A 83 7.83 -5.17 -10.54
N CYS A 84 8.11 -6.43 -10.82
CA CYS A 84 8.13 -7.48 -9.80
C CYS A 84 9.55 -8.00 -9.65
N VAL A 85 9.87 -8.54 -8.47
CA VAL A 85 11.14 -9.19 -8.13
C VAL A 85 10.87 -10.59 -7.54
N PRO A 86 11.86 -11.51 -7.48
CA PRO A 86 11.68 -12.86 -6.93
C PRO A 86 11.62 -12.86 -5.38
N GLY A 87 10.76 -12.05 -4.77
CA GLY A 87 10.72 -11.86 -3.33
C GLY A 87 10.39 -13.13 -2.55
N GLY A 88 11.31 -13.56 -1.69
CA GLY A 88 11.15 -14.77 -0.88
C GLY A 88 11.35 -16.08 -1.66
N VAL A 89 11.95 -16.03 -2.84
CA VAL A 89 12.31 -17.19 -3.65
C VAL A 89 13.74 -17.05 -4.15
N SER A 90 14.45 -18.17 -4.37
CA SER A 90 15.82 -18.20 -4.89
C SER A 90 16.77 -17.25 -4.13
N ALA A 91 17.05 -17.59 -2.87
CA ALA A 91 17.93 -16.82 -1.99
C ALA A 91 19.36 -16.64 -2.54
N ASP A 92 19.77 -17.49 -3.48
CA ASP A 92 20.99 -17.41 -4.28
C ASP A 92 21.05 -16.15 -5.17
N LEU A 93 19.92 -15.54 -5.51
CA LEU A 93 19.84 -14.29 -6.28
C LEU A 93 20.03 -13.03 -5.44
N GLY A 94 20.30 -13.20 -4.14
CA GLY A 94 20.50 -12.12 -3.18
C GLY A 94 19.19 -11.57 -2.60
N LEU A 95 19.32 -10.46 -1.87
CA LEU A 95 18.22 -9.82 -1.14
C LEU A 95 17.35 -8.95 -2.07
N ARG A 96 16.58 -9.60 -2.96
CA ARG A 96 15.74 -8.94 -3.99
C ARG A 96 14.25 -8.90 -3.64
N GLY A 97 13.86 -8.74 -2.38
CA GLY A 97 12.44 -8.63 -2.01
C GLY A 97 11.90 -7.20 -2.10
N ALA A 98 10.67 -7.02 -2.57
CA ALA A 98 10.01 -5.73 -2.71
C ALA A 98 9.58 -5.11 -1.38
N TYR A 99 9.40 -5.89 -0.31
CA TYR A 99 9.06 -5.34 1.01
C TYR A 99 10.32 -4.76 1.69
N SER A 100 10.87 -3.74 1.04
CA SER A 100 12.09 -3.02 1.35
C SER A 100 11.93 -1.57 0.90
N GLU A 101 12.60 -0.62 1.55
CA GLU A 101 12.66 0.78 1.07
C GLU A 101 13.40 0.92 -0.27
N TYR A 102 14.28 -0.03 -0.60
CA TYR A 102 15.01 -0.06 -1.86
C TYR A 102 15.06 -1.46 -2.43
N VAL A 103 14.92 -1.55 -3.75
CA VAL A 103 15.00 -2.80 -4.48
C VAL A 103 15.92 -2.63 -5.69
N VAL A 104 16.62 -3.70 -6.05
CA VAL A 104 17.44 -3.77 -7.27
C VAL A 104 16.72 -4.67 -8.26
N GLN A 105 16.54 -4.18 -9.48
CA GLN A 105 15.95 -4.94 -10.56
C GLN A 105 16.64 -4.66 -11.89
N GLU A 106 16.77 -5.68 -12.72
CA GLU A 106 17.30 -5.58 -14.07
C GLU A 106 16.48 -4.56 -14.88
N ALA A 107 17.17 -3.67 -15.59
CA ALA A 107 16.53 -2.55 -16.29
C ALA A 107 15.54 -2.99 -17.38
N SER A 108 15.71 -4.21 -17.92
CA SER A 108 14.83 -4.82 -18.91
C SER A 108 13.54 -5.39 -18.30
N LEU A 109 13.51 -5.60 -16.97
CA LEU A 109 12.40 -6.19 -16.21
C LEU A 109 11.70 -5.16 -15.31
N VAL A 110 11.66 -3.90 -15.75
CA VAL A 110 10.78 -2.87 -15.21
C VAL A 110 10.02 -2.17 -16.35
N PHE A 111 8.89 -1.54 -16.04
CA PHE A 111 8.14 -0.74 -16.99
C PHE A 111 7.87 0.68 -16.45
N ARG A 112 7.75 1.63 -17.37
CA ARG A 112 7.34 3.01 -17.08
C ARG A 112 5.82 3.13 -17.09
N TYR A 113 5.30 4.06 -16.33
CA TYR A 113 3.87 4.36 -16.34
C TYR A 113 3.60 5.87 -16.43
N PRO A 114 2.52 6.28 -17.15
CA PRO A 114 2.17 7.68 -17.32
C PRO A 114 1.71 8.33 -16.01
N SER A 115 1.78 9.67 -15.93
CA SER A 115 1.46 10.44 -14.72
C SER A 115 0.04 10.29 -14.20
N ARG A 116 -0.90 9.88 -15.05
CA ARG A 116 -2.28 9.60 -14.66
C ARG A 116 -2.46 8.30 -13.88
N ILE A 117 -1.48 7.38 -13.94
CA ILE A 117 -1.45 6.17 -13.12
C ILE A 117 -0.69 6.53 -11.85
N SER A 118 -1.37 6.43 -10.70
CA SER A 118 -0.73 6.64 -9.42
C SER A 118 0.31 5.54 -9.14
N PRO A 119 1.34 5.79 -8.33
CA PRO A 119 2.30 4.75 -7.93
C PRO A 119 1.63 3.56 -7.24
N ALA A 120 0.54 3.84 -6.51
CA ALA A 120 -0.34 2.83 -5.95
C ALA A 120 -0.90 1.91 -7.04
N GLU A 121 -1.62 2.46 -8.00
CA GLU A 121 -2.14 1.69 -9.14
C GLU A 121 -1.03 0.96 -9.91
N ALA A 122 0.12 1.61 -10.14
CA ALA A 122 1.25 1.02 -10.85
C ALA A 122 1.80 -0.23 -10.16
N ALA A 123 1.87 -0.25 -8.83
CA ALA A 123 2.31 -1.43 -8.07
C ALA A 123 1.37 -2.63 -8.25
N THR A 124 0.13 -2.43 -8.73
CA THR A 124 -0.85 -3.51 -8.91
C THR A 124 -0.70 -4.31 -10.20
N ILE A 125 0.13 -3.84 -11.11
CA ILE A 125 0.27 -4.34 -12.48
C ILE A 125 1.28 -5.49 -12.60
N PRO A 126 2.50 -5.43 -12.02
CA PRO A 126 3.63 -6.21 -12.52
C PRO A 126 3.39 -7.73 -12.53
N LEU A 127 3.34 -8.39 -11.37
CA LEU A 127 3.23 -9.85 -11.26
C LEU A 127 1.97 -10.40 -11.94
N ALA A 128 0.81 -9.79 -11.67
CA ALA A 128 -0.46 -10.31 -12.14
C ALA A 128 -0.64 -10.13 -13.65
N SER A 129 -0.19 -9.01 -14.22
CA SER A 129 -0.26 -8.79 -15.67
C SER A 129 0.72 -9.66 -16.45
N ILE A 130 1.97 -9.85 -15.97
CA ILE A 130 2.92 -10.72 -16.65
C ILE A 130 2.49 -12.19 -16.59
N THR A 131 1.87 -12.61 -15.47
CA THR A 131 1.31 -13.97 -15.34
C THR A 131 0.20 -14.20 -16.36
N ALA A 132 -0.71 -13.24 -16.51
CA ALA A 132 -1.76 -13.30 -17.53
C ALA A 132 -1.19 -13.30 -18.95
N ALA A 133 -0.19 -12.46 -19.22
CA ALA A 133 0.44 -12.34 -20.54
C ALA A 133 1.22 -13.60 -20.94
N LEU A 134 2.00 -14.19 -20.02
CA LEU A 134 2.67 -15.48 -20.24
C LEU A 134 1.63 -16.56 -20.58
N GLY A 135 0.55 -16.64 -19.81
CA GLY A 135 -0.50 -17.62 -20.04
C GLY A 135 -1.15 -17.48 -21.42
N LEU A 136 -1.66 -16.29 -21.73
CA LEU A 136 -2.44 -16.06 -22.95
C LEU A 136 -1.57 -16.05 -24.21
N PHE A 137 -0.41 -15.40 -24.19
CA PHE A 137 0.35 -15.14 -25.40
C PHE A 137 1.53 -16.08 -25.57
N HIS A 138 2.27 -16.37 -24.49
CA HIS A 138 3.45 -17.22 -24.58
C HIS A 138 3.08 -18.71 -24.59
N GLU A 139 2.27 -19.16 -23.64
CA GLU A 139 1.96 -20.58 -23.44
C GLU A 139 0.81 -21.08 -24.34
N MET A 140 -0.29 -20.31 -24.45
CA MET A 140 -1.41 -20.65 -25.36
C MET A 140 -1.16 -20.25 -26.81
N GLY A 141 -0.27 -19.28 -27.07
CA GLY A 141 0.02 -18.80 -28.42
C GLY A 141 -1.05 -17.87 -29.01
N LEU A 142 -1.85 -17.17 -28.19
CA LEU A 142 -2.72 -16.12 -28.70
C LEU A 142 -1.88 -14.92 -29.20
N PRO A 143 -2.39 -14.12 -30.16
CA PRO A 143 -1.66 -12.96 -30.67
C PRO A 143 -1.35 -11.94 -29.57
N LEU A 144 -0.07 -11.57 -29.45
CA LEU A 144 0.37 -10.49 -28.57
C LEU A 144 -0.05 -9.13 -29.18
N PRO A 145 -0.71 -8.23 -28.43
CA PRO A 145 -1.08 -6.91 -28.92
C PRO A 145 0.12 -6.12 -29.48
N PRO A 146 -0.07 -5.30 -30.52
CA PRO A 146 -1.36 -4.90 -31.12
C PRO A 146 -1.94 -5.92 -32.11
N ALA A 147 -1.28 -7.06 -32.34
CA ALA A 147 -1.88 -8.11 -33.16
C ALA A 147 -3.14 -8.67 -32.48
N THR A 148 -4.14 -9.03 -33.28
CA THR A 148 -5.41 -9.57 -32.80
C THR A 148 -5.72 -10.90 -33.48
N THR A 149 -6.61 -11.68 -32.88
CA THR A 149 -7.17 -12.87 -33.50
C THR A 149 -7.97 -12.49 -34.76
N LYS A 150 -7.96 -13.36 -35.77
CA LYS A 150 -8.70 -13.14 -37.03
C LYS A 150 -10.21 -13.31 -36.86
N SER A 151 -10.62 -14.09 -35.86
CA SER A 151 -12.01 -14.30 -35.45
C SER A 151 -12.14 -14.02 -33.96
N LYS A 152 -13.37 -13.86 -33.46
CA LYS A 152 -13.67 -13.68 -32.03
C LYS A 152 -13.48 -15.00 -31.27
N THR A 153 -12.25 -15.51 -31.21
CA THR A 153 -11.90 -16.77 -30.56
C THR A 153 -12.39 -16.77 -29.11
N PRO A 154 -13.23 -17.74 -28.70
CA PRO A 154 -13.66 -17.86 -27.31
C PRO A 154 -12.49 -18.21 -26.39
N VAL A 155 -12.34 -17.45 -25.31
CA VAL A 155 -11.36 -17.70 -24.24
C VAL A 155 -12.09 -17.65 -22.90
N LEU A 156 -11.94 -18.71 -22.10
CA LEU A 156 -12.47 -18.76 -20.75
C LEU A 156 -11.43 -18.29 -19.74
N VAL A 157 -11.73 -17.22 -19.01
CA VAL A 157 -10.98 -16.77 -17.83
C VAL A 157 -11.72 -17.23 -16.60
N TRP A 158 -11.33 -18.36 -16.02
CA TRP A 158 -11.96 -18.86 -14.80
C TRP A 158 -11.54 -18.01 -13.60
N SER A 159 -12.50 -17.60 -12.76
CA SER A 159 -12.29 -16.71 -11.61
C SER A 159 -11.75 -15.32 -11.99
N GLY A 160 -12.45 -14.63 -12.88
CA GLY A 160 -12.08 -13.32 -13.42
C GLY A 160 -11.97 -12.18 -12.40
N SER A 161 -12.50 -12.35 -11.18
CA SER A 161 -12.35 -11.36 -10.10
C SER A 161 -10.98 -11.37 -9.42
N THR A 162 -10.16 -12.39 -9.66
CA THR A 162 -8.78 -12.43 -9.16
C THR A 162 -7.92 -11.36 -9.84
N SER A 163 -6.77 -11.00 -9.23
CA SER A 163 -5.86 -10.00 -9.81
C SER A 163 -5.37 -10.42 -11.21
N VAL A 164 -4.96 -11.69 -11.36
CA VAL A 164 -4.57 -12.28 -12.65
C VAL A 164 -5.76 -12.33 -13.61
N GLY A 165 -6.94 -12.75 -13.15
CA GLY A 165 -8.15 -12.83 -13.96
C GLY A 165 -8.57 -11.48 -14.55
N GLN A 166 -8.48 -10.40 -13.78
CA GLN A 166 -8.78 -9.05 -14.25
C GLN A 166 -7.84 -8.61 -15.39
N TYR A 167 -6.54 -8.91 -15.30
CA TYR A 167 -5.61 -8.62 -16.40
C TYR A 167 -5.79 -9.58 -17.58
N ALA A 168 -6.10 -10.86 -17.34
CA ALA A 168 -6.36 -11.83 -18.40
C ALA A 168 -7.60 -11.45 -19.23
N ILE A 169 -8.67 -10.98 -18.59
CA ILE A 169 -9.86 -10.46 -19.28
C ILE A 169 -9.47 -9.30 -20.21
N GLN A 170 -8.77 -8.29 -19.67
CA GLN A 170 -8.38 -7.11 -20.45
C GLN A 170 -7.47 -7.49 -21.62
N LEU A 171 -6.42 -8.28 -21.36
CA LEU A 171 -5.45 -8.68 -22.37
C LEU A 171 -6.07 -9.56 -23.47
N ALA A 172 -6.92 -10.52 -23.11
CA ALA A 172 -7.66 -11.33 -24.09
C ALA A 172 -8.61 -10.46 -24.93
N LYS A 173 -9.27 -9.47 -24.31
CA LYS A 173 -10.14 -8.55 -25.03
C LYS A 173 -9.37 -7.68 -26.02
N ILE A 174 -8.21 -7.15 -25.61
CA ILE A 174 -7.31 -6.37 -26.47
C ILE A 174 -6.81 -7.22 -27.64
N ALA A 175 -6.55 -8.51 -27.42
CA ALA A 175 -6.17 -9.45 -28.48
C ALA A 175 -7.33 -9.86 -29.41
N GLY A 176 -8.53 -9.30 -29.24
CA GLY A 176 -9.69 -9.55 -30.13
C GLY A 176 -10.51 -10.80 -29.79
N CYS A 177 -10.26 -11.44 -28.64
CA CYS A 177 -10.99 -12.64 -28.22
C CYS A 177 -12.44 -12.32 -27.79
N PHE A 178 -13.28 -13.36 -27.80
CA PHE A 178 -14.57 -13.37 -27.10
C PHE A 178 -14.34 -13.90 -25.68
N VAL A 179 -14.49 -13.04 -24.67
CA VAL A 179 -14.05 -13.32 -23.31
C VAL A 179 -15.22 -13.80 -22.46
N ILE A 180 -15.14 -15.05 -22.01
CA ILE A 180 -16.06 -15.65 -21.06
C ILE A 180 -15.36 -15.70 -19.71
N THR A 181 -16.05 -15.35 -18.63
CA THR A 181 -15.45 -15.43 -17.29
C THR A 181 -16.42 -15.94 -16.24
N THR A 182 -15.87 -16.42 -15.13
CA THR A 182 -16.64 -16.83 -13.95
C THR A 182 -16.29 -15.96 -12.75
N ALA A 183 -17.30 -15.55 -11.99
CA ALA A 183 -17.16 -14.76 -10.77
C ALA A 183 -18.49 -14.69 -10.01
N SER A 184 -18.48 -14.30 -8.74
CA SER A 184 -19.72 -14.01 -8.02
C SER A 184 -20.54 -12.92 -8.74
N PRO A 185 -21.89 -12.98 -8.77
CA PRO A 185 -22.74 -12.06 -9.52
C PRO A 185 -22.47 -10.57 -9.24
N ALA A 186 -22.16 -10.23 -7.98
CA ALA A 186 -21.82 -8.87 -7.55
C ALA A 186 -20.60 -8.25 -8.28
N ARG A 187 -19.78 -9.07 -8.96
CA ARG A 187 -18.60 -8.61 -9.70
C ARG A 187 -18.83 -8.53 -11.21
N HIS A 188 -19.93 -9.06 -11.73
CA HIS A 188 -20.15 -9.22 -13.18
C HIS A 188 -20.10 -7.88 -13.94
N ASN A 189 -20.74 -6.82 -13.43
CA ASN A 189 -20.75 -5.52 -14.09
C ASN A 189 -19.33 -4.96 -14.26
N TYR A 190 -18.54 -5.02 -13.19
CA TYR A 190 -17.15 -4.56 -13.23
C TYR A 190 -16.28 -5.41 -14.18
N LEU A 191 -16.47 -6.74 -14.24
CA LEU A 191 -15.73 -7.57 -15.19
C LEU A 191 -16.11 -7.29 -16.65
N LYS A 192 -17.38 -6.94 -16.91
CA LYS A 192 -17.82 -6.48 -18.25
C LYS A 192 -17.17 -5.16 -18.63
N GLU A 193 -17.03 -4.21 -17.68
CA GLU A 193 -16.27 -2.96 -17.90
C GLU A 193 -14.78 -3.20 -18.20
N LEU A 194 -14.22 -4.30 -17.71
CA LEU A 194 -12.84 -4.73 -18.03
C LEU A 194 -12.73 -5.46 -19.37
N GLY A 195 -13.85 -5.85 -19.99
CA GLY A 195 -13.87 -6.47 -21.32
C GLY A 195 -14.44 -7.88 -21.39
N ALA A 196 -14.97 -8.44 -20.30
CA ALA A 196 -15.69 -9.71 -20.36
C ALA A 196 -16.97 -9.54 -21.19
N ASP A 197 -17.18 -10.43 -22.17
CA ASP A 197 -18.40 -10.47 -22.96
C ASP A 197 -19.53 -11.19 -22.19
N VAL A 198 -19.17 -12.25 -21.45
CA VAL A 198 -20.11 -13.07 -20.68
C VAL A 198 -19.53 -13.38 -19.30
N CYS A 199 -20.37 -13.28 -18.27
CA CYS A 199 -20.02 -13.61 -16.89
C CYS A 199 -20.99 -14.66 -16.34
N PHE A 200 -20.47 -15.77 -15.80
CA PHE A 200 -21.25 -16.79 -15.10
C PHE A 200 -20.92 -16.81 -13.60
N ASP A 201 -21.86 -17.24 -12.77
CA ASP A 201 -21.60 -17.47 -11.35
C ASP A 201 -20.90 -18.82 -11.17
N TYR A 202 -19.64 -18.84 -10.73
CA TYR A 202 -18.91 -20.08 -10.51
C TYR A 202 -19.57 -21.05 -9.50
N LYS A 203 -20.52 -20.56 -8.69
CA LYS A 203 -21.32 -21.38 -7.76
C LYS A 203 -22.55 -22.02 -8.39
N ASP A 204 -22.96 -21.58 -9.58
CA ASP A 204 -24.06 -22.21 -10.32
C ASP A 204 -23.60 -23.57 -10.85
N ALA A 205 -24.31 -24.63 -10.47
CA ALA A 205 -24.06 -25.99 -10.92
C ALA A 205 -24.13 -26.13 -12.45
N ASN A 206 -24.85 -25.23 -13.13
CA ASN A 206 -25.00 -25.23 -14.59
C ASN A 206 -23.90 -24.47 -15.33
N THR A 207 -22.96 -23.83 -14.64
CA THR A 207 -21.91 -23.00 -15.26
C THR A 207 -21.17 -23.72 -16.37
N VAL A 208 -20.78 -24.98 -16.15
CA VAL A 208 -20.06 -25.77 -17.16
C VAL A 208 -20.91 -25.97 -18.42
N SER A 209 -22.20 -26.30 -18.25
CA SER A 209 -23.14 -26.48 -19.35
C SER A 209 -23.41 -25.17 -20.10
N GLN A 210 -23.56 -24.06 -19.38
CA GLN A 210 -23.76 -22.73 -19.97
C GLN A 210 -22.54 -22.28 -20.80
N VAL A 211 -21.32 -22.53 -20.30
CA VAL A 211 -20.08 -22.25 -21.06
C VAL A 211 -20.03 -23.10 -22.34
N LYS A 212 -20.38 -24.39 -22.28
CA LYS A 212 -20.46 -25.24 -23.47
C LYS A 212 -21.49 -24.75 -24.47
N GLU A 213 -22.67 -24.36 -24.01
CA GLU A 213 -23.75 -23.87 -24.86
C GLU A 213 -23.34 -22.61 -25.62
N ILE A 214 -22.82 -21.60 -24.91
CA ILE A 214 -22.44 -20.33 -25.55
C ILE A 214 -21.24 -20.45 -26.49
N THR A 215 -20.39 -21.44 -26.26
CA THR A 215 -19.25 -21.77 -27.12
C THR A 215 -19.58 -22.82 -28.17
N LYS A 216 -20.83 -23.30 -28.21
CA LYS A 216 -21.30 -24.38 -29.11
C LYS A 216 -20.45 -25.65 -29.02
N ASN A 217 -19.93 -25.94 -27.84
CA ASN A 217 -18.99 -27.03 -27.56
C ASN A 217 -17.64 -26.89 -28.30
N GLU A 218 -17.23 -25.69 -28.70
CA GLU A 218 -15.97 -25.45 -29.42
C GLU A 218 -14.90 -24.74 -28.57
N LEU A 219 -15.09 -24.61 -27.26
CA LEU A 219 -14.11 -23.93 -26.40
C LEU A 219 -12.78 -24.72 -26.35
N ALA A 220 -11.71 -24.07 -26.83
CA ALA A 220 -10.37 -24.65 -26.86
C ALA A 220 -9.39 -23.99 -25.89
N TYR A 221 -9.67 -22.78 -25.39
CA TYR A 221 -8.71 -22.00 -24.58
C TYR A 221 -9.31 -21.60 -23.24
N ALA A 222 -8.64 -21.98 -22.15
CA ALA A 222 -9.00 -21.54 -20.81
C ALA A 222 -7.77 -21.21 -19.96
N ILE A 223 -7.88 -20.18 -19.11
CA ILE A 223 -6.92 -19.87 -18.06
C ILE A 223 -7.61 -20.00 -16.70
N ASP A 224 -7.06 -20.85 -15.84
CA ASP A 224 -7.55 -21.05 -14.47
C ASP A 224 -6.77 -20.15 -13.50
N CYS A 225 -7.37 -19.03 -13.10
CA CYS A 225 -6.76 -18.06 -12.19
C CYS A 225 -6.87 -18.44 -10.70
N ILE A 226 -7.29 -19.67 -10.38
CA ILE A 226 -7.25 -20.26 -9.04
C ILE A 226 -6.31 -21.46 -9.02
N SER A 227 -6.45 -22.37 -9.99
CA SER A 227 -5.60 -23.56 -10.16
C SER A 227 -5.59 -24.52 -8.95
N GLU A 228 -6.67 -24.58 -8.16
CA GLU A 228 -6.78 -25.41 -6.95
C GLU A 228 -8.00 -26.34 -7.02
N LYS A 229 -7.81 -27.60 -6.60
CA LYS A 229 -8.86 -28.62 -6.40
C LYS A 229 -9.93 -28.64 -7.51
N GLU A 230 -11.16 -28.23 -7.20
CA GLU A 230 -12.34 -28.28 -8.06
C GLU A 230 -12.27 -27.37 -9.29
N SER A 231 -11.49 -26.26 -9.24
CA SER A 231 -11.45 -25.30 -10.35
C SER A 231 -10.97 -25.94 -11.64
N ILE A 232 -9.89 -26.73 -11.59
CA ILE A 232 -9.34 -27.36 -12.79
C ILE A 232 -10.33 -28.36 -13.39
N LYS A 233 -11.07 -29.08 -12.55
CA LYS A 233 -12.01 -30.12 -13.01
C LYS A 233 -13.15 -29.47 -13.77
N GLN A 234 -13.67 -28.37 -13.23
CA GLN A 234 -14.73 -27.59 -13.88
C GLN A 234 -14.22 -26.94 -15.18
N VAL A 235 -13.03 -26.34 -15.17
CA VAL A 235 -12.42 -25.75 -16.36
C VAL A 235 -12.22 -26.80 -17.46
N CYS A 236 -11.56 -27.91 -17.15
CA CYS A 236 -11.36 -28.99 -18.10
C CYS A 236 -12.68 -29.55 -18.64
N ALA A 237 -13.72 -29.63 -17.80
CA ALA A 237 -15.03 -30.08 -18.25
C ALA A 237 -15.66 -29.15 -19.29
N THR A 238 -15.28 -27.86 -19.36
CA THR A 238 -15.76 -26.91 -20.39
C THR A 238 -15.01 -27.01 -21.72
N LEU A 239 -13.84 -27.63 -21.74
CA LEU A 239 -12.92 -27.65 -22.88
C LEU A 239 -13.24 -28.80 -23.84
N THR A 240 -14.14 -28.57 -24.79
CA THR A 240 -14.57 -29.58 -25.77
C THR A 240 -14.18 -29.26 -27.21
N GLY A 241 -13.50 -28.13 -27.43
CA GLY A 241 -13.01 -27.72 -28.74
C GLY A 241 -11.85 -28.56 -29.25
N LYS A 242 -11.37 -28.20 -30.44
CA LYS A 242 -10.21 -28.84 -31.07
C LYS A 242 -8.92 -28.47 -30.33
N ASP A 243 -8.08 -29.47 -30.05
CA ASP A 243 -6.78 -29.33 -29.39
C ASP A 243 -6.84 -28.48 -28.10
N PRO A 244 -7.74 -28.82 -27.15
CA PRO A 244 -8.05 -27.95 -26.03
C PRO A 244 -6.87 -27.78 -25.10
N GLN A 245 -6.70 -26.57 -24.56
CA GLN A 245 -5.59 -26.21 -23.69
C GLN A 245 -6.07 -25.43 -22.48
N VAL A 246 -5.43 -25.71 -21.34
CA VAL A 246 -5.63 -24.96 -20.10
C VAL A 246 -4.31 -24.43 -19.58
N VAL A 247 -4.29 -23.14 -19.22
CA VAL A 247 -3.20 -22.54 -18.45
C VAL A 247 -3.54 -22.56 -16.96
N THR A 248 -2.60 -23.06 -16.16
CA THR A 248 -2.64 -23.02 -14.69
C THR A 248 -1.58 -22.04 -14.17
N ILE A 249 -1.87 -21.37 -13.05
CA ILE A 249 -0.99 -20.38 -12.40
C ILE A 249 -0.36 -20.88 -11.10
N LEU A 250 -0.56 -22.16 -10.77
CA LEU A 250 0.06 -22.82 -9.63
C LEU A 250 0.71 -24.14 -10.08
N PRO A 251 1.94 -24.44 -9.65
CA PRO A 251 2.57 -25.72 -9.93
C PRO A 251 1.82 -26.85 -9.20
N ARG A 252 1.35 -27.85 -9.94
CA ARG A 252 0.49 -28.92 -9.41
C ARG A 252 1.20 -30.24 -9.09
N VAL A 253 0.42 -31.10 -8.42
CA VAL A 253 0.71 -32.47 -7.97
C VAL A 253 -0.53 -33.37 -8.23
N SER A 254 -0.98 -33.61 -9.47
CA SER A 254 -1.88 -34.76 -9.78
C SER A 254 -2.27 -34.88 -11.27
N ASN A 255 -2.72 -36.09 -11.64
CA ASN A 255 -3.31 -36.52 -12.92
C ASN A 255 -4.77 -36.02 -13.14
N GLU A 256 -5.11 -34.81 -12.71
CA GLU A 256 -6.50 -34.30 -12.74
C GLU A 256 -6.96 -33.72 -14.09
N ILE A 257 -6.01 -33.44 -14.98
CA ILE A 257 -6.30 -32.92 -16.32
C ILE A 257 -6.53 -34.11 -17.26
N PRO A 258 -7.69 -34.19 -17.93
CA PRO A 258 -7.95 -35.24 -18.91
C PRO A 258 -6.88 -35.28 -20.00
N SER A 259 -6.51 -36.46 -20.48
CA SER A 259 -5.45 -36.64 -21.49
C SER A 259 -5.69 -35.91 -22.82
N HIS A 260 -6.94 -35.58 -23.14
CA HIS A 260 -7.29 -34.81 -24.34
C HIS A 260 -7.07 -33.30 -24.17
N VAL A 261 -6.88 -32.80 -22.94
CA VAL A 261 -6.62 -31.40 -22.64
C VAL A 261 -5.13 -31.21 -22.40
N LYS A 262 -4.53 -30.29 -23.16
CA LYS A 262 -3.12 -29.93 -23.01
C LYS A 262 -2.94 -28.96 -21.85
N GLU A 263 -2.16 -29.37 -20.85
CA GLU A 263 -1.77 -28.47 -19.77
C GLU A 263 -0.63 -27.53 -20.21
N ARG A 264 -0.74 -26.30 -19.72
CA ARG A 264 0.29 -25.26 -19.71
C ARG A 264 0.38 -24.71 -18.29
N SER A 265 1.57 -24.49 -17.78
CA SER A 265 1.74 -23.95 -16.43
C SER A 265 2.62 -22.71 -16.45
N VAL A 266 2.13 -21.65 -15.83
CA VAL A 266 2.85 -20.39 -15.67
C VAL A 266 3.42 -20.31 -14.26
N LEU A 267 4.72 -20.06 -14.18
CA LEU A 267 5.39 -19.71 -12.93
C LEU A 267 6.08 -18.37 -13.15
N MET A 268 5.52 -17.26 -12.64
CA MET A 268 6.04 -15.91 -12.90
C MET A 268 7.55 -15.76 -12.70
N TYR A 269 8.15 -16.46 -11.73
CA TYR A 269 9.58 -16.37 -11.48
C TYR A 269 10.45 -16.76 -12.70
N THR A 270 9.94 -17.53 -13.66
CA THR A 270 10.70 -17.93 -14.86
C THR A 270 11.09 -16.74 -15.75
N ILE A 271 10.46 -15.57 -15.60
CA ILE A 271 10.80 -14.35 -16.34
C ILE A 271 12.22 -13.85 -16.08
N TYR A 272 12.91 -14.36 -15.05
CA TYR A 272 14.31 -14.03 -14.81
C TYR A 272 15.29 -14.87 -15.63
N GLY A 273 14.80 -15.90 -16.35
CA GLY A 273 15.57 -16.63 -17.36
C GLY A 273 16.67 -17.55 -16.84
N HIS A 274 16.71 -17.83 -15.54
CA HIS A 274 17.69 -18.71 -14.90
C HIS A 274 17.01 -19.80 -14.07
N GLU A 275 17.78 -20.76 -13.57
CA GLU A 275 17.29 -21.83 -12.71
C GLU A 275 16.75 -21.29 -11.39
N LEU A 276 15.58 -21.77 -10.95
CA LEU A 276 14.90 -21.24 -9.76
C LEU A 276 14.68 -22.30 -8.70
N HIS A 277 14.97 -21.94 -7.46
CA HIS A 277 14.82 -22.78 -6.29
C HIS A 277 13.64 -22.26 -5.47
N ALA A 278 12.47 -22.87 -5.68
CA ALA A 278 11.22 -22.38 -5.12
C ALA A 278 10.35 -23.55 -4.65
N PHE A 279 9.67 -23.40 -3.51
CA PHE A 279 8.68 -24.38 -3.04
C PHE A 279 9.20 -25.83 -3.01
N ARG A 280 10.47 -26.02 -2.61
CA ARG A 280 11.16 -27.33 -2.56
C ARG A 280 11.30 -28.03 -3.92
N ARG A 281 11.23 -27.28 -5.01
CA ARG A 281 11.46 -27.73 -6.38
C ARG A 281 12.55 -26.89 -7.02
N VAL A 282 13.24 -27.50 -7.97
CA VAL A 282 14.14 -26.82 -8.90
C VAL A 282 13.38 -26.68 -10.21
N TYR A 283 13.27 -25.46 -10.70
CA TYR A 283 12.70 -25.15 -12.01
C TYR A 283 13.83 -24.81 -12.97
N PRO A 284 13.91 -25.45 -14.14
CA PRO A 284 14.97 -25.17 -15.11
C PRO A 284 14.87 -23.73 -15.61
N ALA A 285 16.01 -23.20 -16.06
CA ALA A 285 16.06 -21.90 -16.73
C ALA A 285 15.15 -21.89 -17.96
N LYS A 286 14.39 -20.80 -18.12
CA LYS A 286 13.58 -20.51 -19.30
C LYS A 286 13.93 -19.13 -19.88
N PRO A 287 15.04 -19.00 -20.63
CA PRO A 287 15.43 -17.72 -21.24
C PRO A 287 14.34 -17.11 -22.12
N GLU A 288 13.51 -17.93 -22.76
CA GLU A 288 12.37 -17.54 -23.57
C GLU A 288 11.29 -16.76 -22.79
N ASP A 289 11.04 -17.13 -21.53
CA ASP A 289 10.09 -16.42 -20.67
C ASP A 289 10.62 -15.02 -20.33
N LYS A 290 11.94 -14.89 -20.13
CA LYS A 290 12.60 -13.60 -19.94
C LYS A 290 12.46 -12.71 -21.17
N ILE A 291 12.81 -13.23 -22.35
CA ILE A 291 12.70 -12.48 -23.62
C ILE A 291 11.25 -11.99 -23.83
N PHE A 292 10.27 -12.85 -23.54
CA PHE A 292 8.86 -12.48 -23.59
C PHE A 292 8.51 -11.37 -22.60
N ALA A 293 8.95 -11.48 -21.34
CA ALA A 293 8.67 -10.49 -20.30
C ALA A 293 9.27 -9.12 -20.62
N GLU A 294 10.50 -9.07 -21.11
CA GLU A 294 11.15 -7.83 -21.55
C GLU A 294 10.35 -7.15 -22.68
N HIS A 295 9.85 -7.94 -23.62
CA HIS A 295 9.00 -7.43 -24.70
C HIS A 295 7.65 -6.93 -24.15
N PHE A 296 7.01 -7.68 -23.26
CA PHE A 296 5.75 -7.29 -22.66
C PHE A 296 5.86 -6.03 -21.80
N TYR A 297 6.95 -5.84 -21.04
CA TYR A 297 7.17 -4.63 -20.24
C TYR A 297 7.45 -3.39 -21.09
N ARG A 298 8.11 -3.56 -22.24
CA ARG A 298 8.18 -2.51 -23.27
C ARG A 298 6.79 -2.19 -23.81
N LEU A 299 6.00 -3.21 -24.13
CA LEU A 299 4.61 -3.04 -24.59
C LEU A 299 3.73 -2.32 -23.55
N LEU A 300 3.90 -2.62 -22.25
CA LEU A 300 3.25 -1.87 -21.16
C LEU A 300 3.64 -0.39 -21.19
N SER A 301 4.95 -0.12 -21.25
CA SER A 301 5.52 1.23 -21.19
C SER A 301 5.13 2.10 -22.38
N ASP A 302 5.13 1.52 -23.58
CA ASP A 302 5.12 2.27 -24.83
C ASP A 302 3.73 2.27 -25.51
N TYR A 303 2.89 1.28 -25.20
CA TYR A 303 1.61 1.09 -25.89
C TYR A 303 0.43 0.95 -24.94
N LEU A 304 0.39 -0.08 -24.09
CA LEU A 304 -0.81 -0.43 -23.34
C LEU A 304 -1.19 0.63 -22.30
N LEU A 305 -0.25 1.04 -21.45
CA LEU A 305 -0.52 2.01 -20.40
C LEU A 305 -0.68 3.43 -20.96
N PRO A 306 0.16 3.94 -21.89
CA PRO A 306 0.00 5.29 -22.46
C PRO A 306 -1.27 5.49 -23.28
N ASN A 307 -1.81 4.45 -23.92
CA ASN A 307 -3.09 4.52 -24.64
C ASN A 307 -4.30 4.17 -23.76
N GLY A 308 -4.08 3.79 -22.49
CA GLY A 308 -5.17 3.47 -21.56
C GLY A 308 -5.91 2.17 -21.90
N LEU A 309 -5.27 1.29 -22.67
CA LEU A 309 -5.83 0.00 -23.09
C LEU A 309 -5.85 -0.99 -21.93
N LEU A 310 -4.84 -0.93 -21.05
CA LEU A 310 -4.77 -1.73 -19.83
C LEU A 310 -4.99 -0.83 -18.62
N LYS A 311 -5.98 -1.17 -17.80
CA LYS A 311 -6.31 -0.47 -16.56
C LYS A 311 -5.71 -1.21 -15.36
N PRO A 312 -5.10 -0.47 -14.40
CA PRO A 312 -4.64 -1.04 -13.15
C PRO A 312 -5.80 -1.62 -12.33
N ASN A 313 -5.50 -2.57 -11.45
CA ASN A 313 -6.49 -3.09 -10.50
C ASN A 313 -6.84 -2.03 -9.45
N LYS A 314 -8.08 -2.08 -8.97
CA LYS A 314 -8.55 -1.23 -7.87
C LYS A 314 -7.69 -1.45 -6.62
N VAL A 315 -7.30 -0.35 -5.99
CA VAL A 315 -6.39 -0.34 -4.83
C VAL A 315 -7.17 -0.37 -3.52
N THR A 316 -6.72 -1.18 -2.57
CA THR A 316 -7.11 -1.05 -1.15
C THR A 316 -5.88 -0.71 -0.33
N ARG A 317 -5.81 0.52 0.18
CA ARG A 317 -4.64 0.98 0.94
C ARG A 317 -4.61 0.34 2.33
N ILE A 318 -3.43 -0.11 2.76
CA ILE A 318 -3.20 -0.55 4.15
C ILE A 318 -2.26 0.46 4.82
N PRO A 319 -2.65 1.08 5.94
CA PRO A 319 -1.76 1.99 6.67
C PRO A 319 -0.60 1.24 7.34
N GLY A 320 0.42 1.96 7.82
CA GLY A 320 1.48 1.39 8.66
C GLY A 320 2.81 1.05 7.96
N GLY A 321 2.94 1.27 6.65
CA GLY A 321 4.20 1.00 5.94
C GLY A 321 4.57 -0.49 5.98
N LEU A 322 5.86 -0.81 6.05
CA LEU A 322 6.29 -2.22 6.14
C LEU A 322 5.68 -2.97 7.34
N ASN A 323 5.37 -2.28 8.45
CA ASN A 323 4.73 -2.93 9.60
C ASN A 323 3.30 -3.43 9.31
N GLY A 324 2.62 -2.87 8.30
CA GLY A 324 1.27 -3.31 7.94
C GLY A 324 1.23 -4.60 7.12
N VAL A 325 2.38 -5.10 6.65
CA VAL A 325 2.46 -6.27 5.75
C VAL A 325 1.83 -7.52 6.36
N GLU A 326 2.11 -7.81 7.63
CA GLU A 326 1.59 -9.00 8.31
C GLU A 326 0.06 -8.97 8.42
N GLU A 327 -0.53 -7.82 8.76
CA GLU A 327 -1.98 -7.63 8.81
C GLU A 327 -2.62 -7.94 7.45
N GLY A 328 -2.01 -7.43 6.37
CA GLY A 328 -2.47 -7.65 5.01
C GLY A 328 -2.34 -9.11 4.53
N GLN A 329 -1.45 -9.91 5.12
CA GLN A 329 -1.22 -11.32 4.76
C GLN A 329 -2.18 -12.31 5.42
N SER A 330 -3.05 -11.88 6.35
CA SER A 330 -4.01 -12.79 7.00
C SER A 330 -5.00 -13.42 6.00
N SER A 331 -5.24 -14.73 6.13
CA SER A 331 -5.94 -15.56 5.12
C SER A 331 -7.42 -15.19 4.91
N SER A 332 -8.10 -14.70 5.94
CA SER A 332 -9.46 -14.14 5.85
C SER A 332 -9.51 -12.84 5.02
N PHE A 333 -8.41 -12.10 5.02
CA PHE A 333 -8.28 -10.82 4.33
C PHE A 333 -7.88 -10.98 2.86
N LEU A 334 -7.06 -11.97 2.49
CA LEU A 334 -6.65 -12.20 1.10
C LEU A 334 -7.76 -12.83 0.22
N ASN A 335 -8.65 -13.62 0.80
CA ASN A 335 -9.70 -14.33 0.06
C ASN A 335 -10.98 -13.51 -0.15
N SER A 336 -11.15 -12.36 0.50
CA SER A 336 -12.42 -11.62 0.54
C SER A 336 -12.51 -10.45 -0.46
N HIS A 337 -11.39 -9.95 -0.99
CA HIS A 337 -11.37 -8.73 -1.79
C HIS A 337 -10.32 -8.80 -2.90
N GLY A 338 -10.74 -8.84 -4.18
CA GLY A 338 -9.87 -8.84 -5.38
C GLY A 338 -9.14 -7.51 -5.65
N TYR A 339 -8.63 -6.88 -4.60
CA TYR A 339 -7.92 -5.61 -4.64
C TYR A 339 -6.47 -5.79 -4.23
N VAL A 340 -5.59 -5.09 -4.94
CA VAL A 340 -4.16 -5.07 -4.64
C VAL A 340 -3.87 -4.00 -3.57
N ARG A 341 -3.00 -4.34 -2.61
CA ARG A 341 -2.85 -3.62 -1.33
C ARG A 341 -1.49 -3.02 -1.11
N ILE A 342 -1.45 -1.81 -0.57
CA ILE A 342 -0.30 -0.92 -0.72
C ILE A 342 0.08 -0.17 0.55
N TYR A 343 1.40 -0.11 0.78
CA TYR A 343 2.06 0.49 1.94
C TYR A 343 2.81 1.78 1.59
N PHE A 344 2.88 2.71 2.54
CA PHE A 344 3.65 3.96 2.46
C PHE A 344 4.73 4.02 3.55
N HIS A 345 5.95 4.38 3.18
CA HIS A 345 7.08 4.52 4.10
C HIS A 345 7.33 6.01 4.49
N GLU A 346 6.40 6.63 5.22
CA GLU A 346 6.56 8.06 5.61
C GLU A 346 7.04 8.28 7.06
N ILE A 347 6.75 7.38 8.00
CA ILE A 347 6.85 7.70 9.44
C ILE A 347 8.30 7.71 9.97
N ILE A 348 9.16 6.77 9.55
CA ILE A 348 10.54 6.66 10.09
C ILE A 348 11.53 7.57 9.34
N PHE A 349 11.31 7.79 8.05
CA PHE A 349 12.14 8.68 7.22
C PHE A 349 12.02 10.15 7.65
N MET A 350 10.83 10.57 8.10
CA MET A 350 10.58 11.92 8.60
C MET A 350 11.32 12.20 9.92
N VAL A 351 11.31 11.24 10.86
CA VAL A 351 12.02 11.36 12.15
C VAL A 351 13.55 11.38 11.95
N LYS A 352 14.09 10.54 11.06
CA LYS A 352 15.53 10.50 10.77
C LYS A 352 16.03 11.78 10.08
N ASN A 353 15.25 12.37 9.17
CA ASN A 353 15.62 13.64 8.52
C ASN A 353 15.54 14.84 9.46
N VAL A 354 14.62 14.84 10.42
CA VAL A 354 14.54 15.86 11.48
C VAL A 354 15.76 15.78 12.41
N ILE A 355 16.18 14.58 12.81
CA ILE A 355 17.40 14.38 13.62
C ILE A 355 18.66 14.76 12.84
N LYS A 356 18.71 14.48 11.53
CA LYS A 356 19.84 14.84 10.66
C LYS A 356 19.93 16.35 10.41
N ALA A 357 18.79 17.03 10.23
CA ALA A 357 18.71 18.48 10.08
C ALA A 357 18.98 19.24 11.39
N ALA A 358 18.65 18.67 12.55
CA ALA A 358 18.99 19.24 13.85
C ALA A 358 20.49 19.17 14.18
N LYS A 359 21.23 18.27 13.51
CA LYS A 359 22.68 18.05 13.70
C LYS A 359 23.56 18.77 12.67
N SER A 360 23.01 19.30 11.57
CA SER A 360 23.80 19.97 10.54
C SER A 360 23.83 21.50 10.69
N ASN A 361 25.03 22.07 10.64
CA ASN A 361 25.29 23.52 10.64
C ASN A 361 25.03 24.16 9.26
N GLN A 362 23.84 23.94 8.66
CA GLN A 362 23.52 24.46 7.31
C GLN A 362 22.39 25.53 7.29
N SER A 363 22.29 26.18 6.12
CA SER A 363 21.85 27.57 5.90
C SER A 363 20.37 27.90 6.22
N SER A 364 20.05 29.20 6.21
CA SER A 364 18.76 29.77 6.64
C SER A 364 17.53 29.41 5.79
N SER A 365 17.69 28.91 4.56
CA SER A 365 16.56 28.50 3.70
C SER A 365 16.06 27.08 4.01
N GLU A 366 16.96 26.15 4.36
CA GLU A 366 16.61 24.78 4.77
C GLU A 366 15.92 24.74 6.14
N LYS A 367 16.25 25.70 7.02
CA LYS A 367 15.52 25.90 8.30
C LYS A 367 14.04 26.26 8.08
N ARG A 368 13.67 26.94 6.98
CA ARG A 368 12.26 27.23 6.64
C ARG A 368 11.51 26.00 6.14
N SER A 369 12.18 25.12 5.41
CA SER A 369 11.61 23.84 4.95
C SER A 369 11.46 22.82 6.08
N ALA A 370 12.42 22.77 7.01
CA ALA A 370 12.34 21.97 8.24
C ALA A 370 11.17 22.43 9.12
N LEU A 371 10.92 23.74 9.22
CA LEU A 371 9.76 24.29 9.93
C LEU A 371 8.43 23.86 9.28
N HIS A 372 8.39 23.77 7.94
CA HIS A 372 7.24 23.30 7.18
C HIS A 372 6.89 21.84 7.46
N LEU A 373 7.90 20.96 7.59
CA LEU A 373 7.75 19.56 8.01
C LEU A 373 7.39 19.42 9.49
N TYR A 374 7.97 20.25 10.35
CA TYR A 374 7.68 20.26 11.80
C TYR A 374 6.23 20.66 12.09
N THR A 375 5.67 21.54 11.28
CA THR A 375 4.26 21.95 11.42
C THR A 375 3.32 20.77 11.14
N VAL A 376 3.62 19.96 10.11
CA VAL A 376 2.86 18.74 9.77
C VAL A 376 2.97 17.69 10.90
N HIS A 377 4.13 17.61 11.54
CA HIS A 377 4.35 16.75 12.71
C HIS A 377 3.51 17.17 13.92
N LEU A 378 3.31 18.48 14.14
CA LEU A 378 2.41 19.01 15.18
C LEU A 378 0.95 18.68 14.88
N TYR A 379 0.51 18.86 13.63
CA TYR A 379 -0.84 18.48 13.20
C TYR A 379 -1.12 16.99 13.41
N PHE A 380 -0.12 16.13 13.19
CA PHE A 380 -0.25 14.69 13.36
C PHE A 380 -0.26 14.25 14.84
N VAL A 381 0.59 14.82 15.69
CA VAL A 381 0.56 14.53 17.15
C VAL A 381 -0.74 15.06 17.78
N CYS A 382 -1.23 16.22 17.35
CA CYS A 382 -2.53 16.72 17.76
C CYS A 382 -3.69 15.85 17.26
N PHE A 383 -3.60 15.28 16.05
CA PHE A 383 -4.58 14.36 15.50
C PHE A 383 -4.63 13.02 16.25
N LEU A 384 -3.48 12.43 16.56
CA LEU A 384 -3.39 11.21 17.39
C LEU A 384 -3.90 11.45 18.83
N ASN A 385 -3.66 12.63 19.39
CA ASN A 385 -4.23 13.03 20.69
C ASN A 385 -5.75 13.11 20.66
N ILE A 386 -6.35 13.55 19.55
CA ILE A 386 -7.80 13.63 19.39
C ILE A 386 -8.41 12.23 19.23
N ILE A 387 -7.80 11.35 18.41
CA ILE A 387 -8.28 9.98 18.22
C ILE A 387 -8.30 9.22 19.56
N ALA A 388 -7.21 9.27 20.32
CA ALA A 388 -7.10 8.58 21.60
C ALA A 388 -8.13 9.08 22.65
N GLN A 389 -8.57 10.34 22.56
CA GLN A 389 -9.56 10.94 23.45
C GLN A 389 -11.02 10.72 23.02
N THR A 390 -11.25 10.27 21.77
CA THR A 390 -12.60 10.02 21.21
C THR A 390 -12.98 8.54 21.16
N MET A 391 -12.05 7.62 21.43
CA MET A 391 -12.35 6.19 21.43
C MET A 391 -13.08 5.78 22.72
N SER A 392 -14.41 5.70 22.68
CA SER A 392 -15.16 4.87 23.62
C SER A 392 -15.02 3.41 23.17
N VAL A 393 -14.12 2.65 23.78
CA VAL A 393 -13.96 1.23 23.48
C VAL A 393 -14.51 0.41 24.62
N THR A 394 -15.69 -0.15 24.39
CA THR A 394 -16.35 -1.13 25.25
C THR A 394 -15.72 -2.51 25.06
N GLY A 395 -15.19 -3.10 26.14
CA GLY A 395 -15.00 -4.54 26.25
C GLY A 395 -13.57 -5.02 26.56
N LEU A 396 -13.11 -4.87 27.82
CA LEU A 396 -12.25 -5.80 28.58
C LEU A 396 -11.70 -5.07 29.85
N PRO A 397 -12.37 -5.14 31.02
CA PRO A 397 -12.15 -4.18 32.12
C PRO A 397 -10.76 -4.16 32.76
N THR A 398 -10.06 -5.29 32.86
CA THR A 398 -8.82 -5.42 33.66
C THR A 398 -7.56 -5.07 32.88
N LEU A 399 -7.38 -5.62 31.67
CA LEU A 399 -6.27 -5.22 30.78
C LEU A 399 -6.42 -3.75 30.35
N GLN A 400 -7.66 -3.28 30.19
CA GLN A 400 -7.99 -1.88 29.96
C GLN A 400 -7.52 -0.98 31.11
N GLN A 401 -7.75 -1.38 32.38
CA GLN A 401 -7.30 -0.58 33.51
C GLN A 401 -5.77 -0.48 33.58
N ASP A 402 -5.02 -1.55 33.32
CA ASP A 402 -3.56 -1.50 33.35
C ASP A 402 -2.95 -0.78 32.14
N ILE A 403 -3.52 -0.96 30.93
CA ILE A 403 -3.10 -0.19 29.74
C ILE A 403 -3.43 1.30 29.91
N ILE A 404 -4.57 1.63 30.53
CA ILE A 404 -4.91 3.01 30.91
C ILE A 404 -3.89 3.48 31.97
N ARG A 405 -3.62 2.72 33.02
CA ARG A 405 -2.76 3.13 34.14
C ARG A 405 -1.31 3.37 33.74
N TYR A 406 -0.72 2.50 32.91
CA TYR A 406 0.68 2.61 32.47
C TYR A 406 0.84 3.31 31.12
N GLY A 407 -0.13 3.20 30.22
CA GLY A 407 -0.11 3.88 28.93
C GLY A 407 -0.41 5.39 29.03
N LEU A 408 -1.33 5.81 29.90
CA LEU A 408 -1.63 7.23 30.08
C LEU A 408 -0.49 8.00 30.77
N SER A 409 0.25 7.38 31.70
CA SER A 409 1.36 8.07 32.37
C SER A 409 2.52 8.39 31.42
N VAL A 410 2.89 7.44 30.54
CA VAL A 410 3.87 7.67 29.47
C VAL A 410 3.36 8.72 28.49
N TYR A 411 2.08 8.65 28.12
CA TYR A 411 1.44 9.62 27.23
C TYR A 411 1.40 11.03 27.82
N PHE A 412 1.07 11.19 29.10
CA PHE A 412 1.09 12.48 29.79
C PHE A 412 2.52 13.02 29.90
N ALA A 413 3.50 12.18 30.22
CA ALA A 413 4.90 12.60 30.31
C ALA A 413 5.44 13.08 28.94
N LEU A 414 5.24 12.30 27.88
CA LEU A 414 5.69 12.66 26.53
C LEU A 414 4.90 13.85 25.97
N GLY A 415 3.60 13.92 26.24
CA GLY A 415 2.75 15.04 25.87
C GLY A 415 3.17 16.33 26.57
N LEU A 416 3.48 16.28 27.87
CA LEU A 416 3.94 17.43 28.64
C LEU A 416 5.30 17.93 28.15
N LEU A 417 6.26 17.01 27.99
CA LEU A 417 7.59 17.33 27.46
C LEU A 417 7.50 17.94 26.05
N GLY A 418 6.73 17.33 25.16
CA GLY A 418 6.54 17.82 23.79
C GLY A 418 5.98 19.24 23.76
N ASN A 419 4.97 19.54 24.58
CA ASN A 419 4.41 20.89 24.65
C ASN A 419 5.37 21.90 25.30
N ILE A 420 6.16 21.50 26.30
CA ILE A 420 7.20 22.37 26.88
C ILE A 420 8.27 22.71 25.83
N PHE A 421 8.75 21.71 25.08
CA PHE A 421 9.70 21.94 23.99
C PHE A 421 9.15 22.87 22.92
N ASN A 422 7.87 22.73 22.56
CA ASN A 422 7.22 23.63 21.63
C ASN A 422 7.15 25.06 22.16
N CYS A 423 6.80 25.26 23.44
CA CYS A 423 6.81 26.59 24.06
C CYS A 423 8.22 27.21 24.03
N LEU A 424 9.25 26.46 24.41
CA LEU A 424 10.64 26.91 24.37
C LEU A 424 11.12 27.22 22.95
N MET A 425 10.64 26.48 21.96
CA MET A 425 10.95 26.70 20.56
C MET A 425 10.26 27.95 20.02
N PHE A 426 8.93 28.06 20.13
CA PHE A 426 8.16 29.15 19.54
C PHE A 426 8.34 30.50 20.25
N THR A 427 8.92 30.50 21.45
CA THR A 427 9.36 31.72 22.14
C THR A 427 10.73 32.23 21.68
N ARG A 428 11.47 31.54 20.79
CA ARG A 428 12.74 32.05 20.25
C ARG A 428 12.53 33.21 19.28
N SER A 429 13.46 34.16 19.26
CA SER A 429 13.40 35.38 18.44
C SER A 429 13.16 35.10 16.95
N CYS A 430 13.69 34.01 16.42
CA CYS A 430 13.51 33.60 15.02
C CYS A 430 12.07 33.20 14.65
N TYR A 431 11.20 32.88 15.63
CA TYR A 431 9.83 32.42 15.39
C TYR A 431 8.75 33.42 15.84
N ARG A 432 9.08 34.38 16.71
CA ARG A 432 8.11 35.36 17.25
C ARG A 432 7.43 36.23 16.20
N HIS A 433 8.04 36.36 15.02
CA HIS A 433 7.51 37.18 13.92
C HIS A 433 6.60 36.40 12.95
N ILE A 434 6.45 35.08 13.15
CA ILE A 434 5.64 34.22 12.29
C ILE A 434 4.24 34.09 12.90
N PRO A 435 3.15 34.47 12.20
CA PRO A 435 1.79 34.39 12.73
C PRO A 435 1.42 32.98 13.20
N SER A 436 1.79 31.95 12.43
CA SER A 436 1.52 30.55 12.79
C SER A 436 2.16 30.12 14.11
N SER A 437 3.32 30.69 14.48
CA SER A 437 4.01 30.38 15.74
C SER A 437 3.22 30.83 16.97
N VAL A 438 2.39 31.88 16.85
CA VAL A 438 1.50 32.34 17.92
C VAL A 438 0.45 31.27 18.23
N TYR A 439 -0.17 30.67 17.20
CA TYR A 439 -1.14 29.60 17.38
C TYR A 439 -0.49 28.34 17.96
N PHE A 440 0.71 27.95 17.50
CA PHE A 440 1.36 26.77 18.05
C PHE A 440 1.86 26.96 19.48
N LEU A 441 2.26 28.18 19.85
CA LEU A 441 2.57 28.53 21.23
C LEU A 441 1.31 28.46 22.12
N ALA A 442 0.18 28.98 21.64
CA ALA A 442 -1.10 28.88 22.34
C ALA A 442 -1.57 27.42 22.47
N LEU A 443 -1.49 26.64 21.40
CA LEU A 443 -1.81 25.22 21.37
C LEU A 443 -1.00 24.43 22.41
N SER A 444 0.30 24.72 22.49
CA SER A 444 1.18 24.04 23.44
C SER A 444 0.92 24.48 24.88
N SER A 445 0.61 25.75 25.09
CA SER A 445 0.25 26.29 26.40
C SER A 445 -1.07 25.70 26.92
N PHE A 446 -2.11 25.67 26.08
CA PHE A 446 -3.37 24.99 26.40
C PHE A 446 -3.19 23.49 26.56
N GLY A 447 -2.30 22.86 25.78
CA GLY A 447 -1.97 21.44 25.88
C GLY A 447 -1.36 21.07 27.24
N ILE A 448 -0.45 21.90 27.76
CA ILE A 448 0.12 21.75 29.10
C ILE A 448 -0.99 21.84 30.15
N ILE A 449 -1.83 22.89 30.07
CA ILE A 449 -2.92 23.09 31.02
C ILE A 449 -3.91 21.92 30.96
N TYR A 450 -4.30 21.47 29.77
CA TYR A 450 -5.18 20.33 29.57
C TYR A 450 -4.62 19.04 30.17
N ILE A 451 -3.34 18.74 29.93
CA ILE A 451 -2.68 17.55 30.47
C ILE A 451 -2.67 17.62 32.00
N ILE A 452 -2.25 18.75 32.59
CA ILE A 452 -2.23 18.92 34.05
C ILE A 452 -3.64 18.78 34.65
N TRP A 453 -4.63 19.43 34.03
CA TRP A 453 -6.03 19.40 34.45
C TRP A 453 -6.65 17.99 34.39
N THR A 454 -6.19 17.18 33.43
CA THR A 454 -6.64 15.79 33.26
C THR A 454 -5.88 14.82 34.19
N MET A 455 -4.61 15.10 34.48
CA MET A 455 -3.74 14.21 35.25
C MET A 455 -3.99 14.30 36.77
N PHE A 456 -4.32 15.49 37.28
CA PHE A 456 -4.52 15.72 38.72
C PHE A 456 -5.65 14.87 39.32
N PRO A 457 -6.83 14.73 38.68
CA PRO A 457 -7.90 13.86 39.17
C PRO A 457 -7.55 12.38 39.07
N LEU A 458 -6.83 11.96 38.02
CA LEU A 458 -6.39 10.57 37.85
C LEU A 458 -5.42 10.16 38.96
N MET A 459 -4.48 11.05 39.31
CA MET A 459 -3.57 10.86 40.44
C MET A 459 -4.30 10.86 41.79
N TYR A 460 -5.34 11.68 41.94
CA TYR A 460 -6.16 11.75 43.15
C TYR A 460 -7.00 10.47 43.36
N THR A 461 -7.59 9.92 42.29
CA THR A 461 -8.36 8.66 42.33
C THR A 461 -7.52 7.41 42.63
N LEU A 462 -6.19 7.48 42.46
CA LEU A 462 -5.28 6.39 42.86
C LEU A 462 -5.16 6.24 44.38
N ASN A 463 -5.45 7.30 45.15
CA ASN A 463 -5.33 7.32 46.60
C ASN A 463 -6.68 7.43 47.35
N ASN A 464 -7.80 7.71 46.67
CA ASN A 464 -9.15 7.69 47.24
C ASN A 464 -10.16 7.16 46.20
N PRO A 465 -10.73 5.95 46.41
CA PRO A 465 -11.45 5.21 45.37
C PRO A 465 -12.93 5.61 45.18
N ASP A 466 -13.50 6.54 45.95
CA ASP A 466 -14.93 6.86 45.84
C ASP A 466 -15.20 8.25 45.21
N PRO A 467 -15.39 8.33 43.88
CA PRO A 467 -15.79 9.57 43.20
C PRO A 467 -17.20 10.07 43.57
N GLN A 468 -18.01 9.32 44.33
CA GLN A 468 -19.32 9.79 44.82
C GLN A 468 -19.23 10.74 46.02
N THR A 469 -18.06 10.83 46.69
CA THR A 469 -17.83 11.74 47.83
C THR A 469 -17.38 13.14 47.42
N GLN A 470 -17.11 13.38 46.13
CA GLN A 470 -16.73 14.69 45.62
C GLN A 470 -17.97 15.56 45.36
N SER A 471 -17.92 16.83 45.79
CA SER A 471 -19.01 17.79 45.57
C SER A 471 -19.42 17.82 44.09
N ALA A 472 -20.73 17.80 43.81
CA ALA A 472 -21.26 17.90 42.44
C ALA A 472 -20.73 19.14 41.69
N ILE A 473 -20.37 20.20 42.42
CA ILE A 473 -19.74 21.41 41.87
C ILE A 473 -18.34 21.07 41.33
N TYR A 474 -17.53 20.31 42.07
CA TYR A 474 -16.20 19.90 41.63
C TYR A 474 -16.25 19.07 40.35
N CYS A 475 -17.11 18.04 40.30
CA CYS A 475 -17.25 17.17 39.13
C CYS A 475 -17.75 17.93 37.88
N LYS A 476 -18.66 18.90 38.07
CA LYS A 476 -19.15 19.76 36.98
C LYS A 476 -18.06 20.70 36.49
N THR A 477 -17.36 21.39 37.39
CA THR A 477 -16.22 22.28 37.05
C THR A 477 -15.10 21.53 36.33
N GLN A 478 -14.82 20.31 36.76
CA GLN A 478 -13.80 19.47 36.14
C GLN A 478 -14.18 19.10 34.70
N LYS A 479 -15.39 18.55 34.48
CA LYS A 479 -15.88 18.20 33.14
C LYS A 479 -15.96 19.43 32.23
N TYR A 480 -16.43 20.55 32.77
CA TYR A 480 -16.48 21.82 32.08
C TYR A 480 -15.08 22.27 31.62
N GLY A 481 -14.09 22.26 32.52
CA GLY A 481 -12.71 22.63 32.20
C GLY A 481 -12.09 21.75 31.12
N ILE A 482 -12.32 20.44 31.17
CA ILE A 482 -11.84 19.49 30.13
C ILE A 482 -12.46 19.82 28.78
N HIS A 483 -13.78 20.01 28.73
CA HIS A 483 -14.46 20.35 27.47
C HIS A 483 -13.99 21.69 26.90
N LEU A 484 -13.87 22.72 27.74
CA LEU A 484 -13.43 24.05 27.33
C LEU A 484 -12.00 24.04 26.79
N LEU A 485 -11.07 23.39 27.49
CA LEU A 485 -9.68 23.27 27.06
C LEU A 485 -9.56 22.44 25.77
N ALA A 486 -10.36 21.38 25.61
CA ALA A 486 -10.41 20.59 24.38
C ALA A 486 -10.92 21.43 23.18
N LEU A 487 -11.90 22.31 23.40
CA LEU A 487 -12.39 23.27 22.39
C LEU A 487 -11.27 24.24 21.98
N TYR A 488 -10.54 24.81 22.94
CA TYR A 488 -9.41 25.71 22.65
C TYR A 488 -8.31 25.02 21.84
N LEU A 489 -7.97 23.77 22.16
CA LEU A 489 -7.02 22.98 21.38
C LEU A 489 -7.48 22.82 19.92
N ARG A 490 -8.74 22.43 19.71
CA ARG A 490 -9.30 22.21 18.36
C ARG A 490 -9.36 23.50 17.54
N TYR A 491 -9.86 24.59 18.11
CA TYR A 491 -9.98 25.85 17.38
C TYR A 491 -8.63 26.49 17.08
N THR A 492 -7.64 26.35 17.96
CA THR A 492 -6.28 26.83 17.70
C THR A 492 -5.67 26.15 16.47
N ILE A 493 -5.92 24.85 16.27
CA ILE A 493 -5.50 24.10 15.07
C ILE A 493 -6.19 24.66 13.83
N VAL A 494 -7.51 24.91 13.89
CA VAL A 494 -8.27 25.48 12.79
C VAL A 494 -7.73 26.85 12.39
N PHE A 495 -7.45 27.73 13.36
CA PHE A 495 -6.86 29.04 13.07
C PHE A 495 -5.45 28.94 12.49
N ALA A 496 -4.62 28.00 12.96
CA ALA A 496 -3.32 27.74 12.36
C ALA A 496 -3.44 27.26 10.90
N CYS A 497 -4.44 26.41 10.59
CA CYS A 497 -4.72 25.95 9.23
C CYS A 497 -5.17 27.10 8.33
N ILE A 498 -6.06 27.97 8.82
CA ILE A 498 -6.53 29.16 8.09
C ILE A 498 -5.36 30.09 7.80
N ASP A 499 -4.52 30.35 8.80
CA ASP A 499 -3.32 31.19 8.67
C ASP A 499 -2.36 30.66 7.58
N ARG A 500 -2.09 29.35 7.60
CA ARG A 500 -1.26 28.71 6.57
C ARG A 500 -1.90 28.73 5.18
N PHE A 501 -3.23 28.56 5.11
CA PHE A 501 -3.96 28.70 3.87
C PHE A 501 -3.83 30.11 3.29
N LEU A 502 -3.93 31.15 4.14
CA LEU A 502 -3.80 32.55 3.75
C LEU A 502 -2.40 32.88 3.23
N ILE A 503 -1.35 32.43 3.92
CA ILE A 503 0.06 32.67 3.53
C ILE A 503 0.40 32.03 2.17
N THR A 504 -0.24 30.90 1.83
CA THR A 504 0.02 30.18 0.57
C THR A 504 -0.77 30.70 -0.64
N ARG A 505 -1.66 31.69 -0.46
CA ARG A 505 -2.42 32.27 -1.59
C ARG A 505 -1.54 33.16 -2.46
N THR A 506 -1.81 33.16 -3.76
CA THR A 506 -1.17 34.08 -4.74
C THR A 506 -1.67 35.52 -4.61
N ASN A 507 -2.89 35.72 -4.11
CA ASN A 507 -3.52 37.04 -3.89
C ASN A 507 -2.90 37.77 -2.68
N VAL A 508 -2.34 38.96 -2.92
CA VAL A 508 -1.70 39.81 -1.91
C VAL A 508 -2.66 40.21 -0.79
N ARG A 509 -3.92 40.55 -1.11
CA ARG A 509 -4.93 40.95 -0.13
C ARG A 509 -5.30 39.82 0.82
N LEU A 510 -5.31 38.57 0.33
CA LEU A 510 -5.55 37.40 1.19
C LEU A 510 -4.34 37.11 2.08
N ARG A 511 -3.11 37.27 1.57
CA ARG A 511 -1.90 37.12 2.40
C ARG A 511 -1.82 38.16 3.51
N SER A 512 -2.23 39.41 3.26
CA SER A 512 -2.20 40.48 4.28
C SER A 512 -3.13 40.24 5.47
N LEU A 513 -4.07 39.29 5.36
CA LEU A 513 -4.92 38.90 6.49
C LEU A 513 -4.15 38.07 7.53
N SER A 514 -3.07 37.39 7.12
CA SER A 514 -2.17 36.68 8.05
C SER A 514 -1.16 37.66 8.65
N SER A 515 -1.30 37.92 9.95
CA SER A 515 -0.35 38.73 10.71
C SER A 515 -0.31 38.26 12.17
N VAL A 516 0.79 38.55 12.87
CA VAL A 516 0.91 38.26 14.31
C VAL A 516 -0.21 38.94 15.10
N LYS A 517 -0.58 40.17 14.72
CA LYS A 517 -1.70 40.90 15.32
C LYS A 517 -3.03 40.17 15.10
N THR A 518 -3.30 39.71 13.88
CA THR A 518 -4.49 38.92 13.58
C THR A 518 -4.53 37.65 14.41
N ALA A 519 -3.40 36.94 14.52
CA ALA A 519 -3.31 35.70 15.28
C ALA A 519 -3.61 35.88 16.78
N ILE A 520 -3.06 36.94 17.38
CA ILE A 520 -3.36 37.29 18.78
C ILE A 520 -4.85 37.62 18.95
N ILE A 521 -5.43 38.43 18.06
CA ILE A 521 -6.85 38.80 18.11
C ILE A 521 -7.74 37.56 17.98
N SER A 522 -7.45 36.67 17.03
CA SER A 522 -8.21 35.42 16.83
C SER A 522 -8.18 34.53 18.07
N LEU A 523 -7.05 34.43 18.76
CA LEU A 523 -6.94 33.67 20.01
C LEU A 523 -7.71 34.34 21.17
N ILE A 524 -7.66 35.67 21.30
CA ILE A 524 -8.43 36.39 22.31
C ILE A 524 -9.94 36.18 22.09
N VAL A 525 -10.40 36.33 20.84
CA VAL A 525 -11.80 36.10 20.46
C VAL A 525 -12.19 34.65 20.74
N MET A 526 -11.33 33.69 20.42
CA MET A 526 -11.57 32.28 20.72
C MET A 526 -11.76 32.02 22.22
N VAL A 527 -10.93 32.61 23.08
CA VAL A 527 -11.03 32.45 24.54
C VAL A 527 -12.32 33.08 25.06
N ILE A 528 -12.69 34.26 24.57
CA ILE A 528 -13.93 34.93 24.97
C ILE A 528 -15.15 34.10 24.54
N ILE A 529 -15.21 33.68 23.27
CA ILE A 529 -16.33 32.91 22.72
C ILE A 529 -16.42 31.54 23.39
N GLY A 530 -15.30 30.85 23.61
CA GLY A 530 -15.33 29.54 24.25
C GLY A 530 -15.88 29.60 25.67
N PHE A 531 -15.63 30.67 26.41
CA PHE A 531 -16.25 30.90 27.71
C PHE A 531 -17.78 31.01 27.61
N PHE A 532 -18.31 31.70 26.59
CA PHE A 532 -19.76 31.85 26.38
C PHE A 532 -20.45 30.61 25.78
N ILE A 533 -19.76 29.80 24.97
CA ILE A 533 -20.32 28.56 24.38
C ILE A 533 -20.35 27.42 25.39
N ALA A 534 -19.46 27.44 26.38
CA ALA A 534 -19.37 26.39 27.38
C ALA A 534 -20.35 26.58 28.56
N VAL A 535 -20.68 27.83 28.93
CA VAL A 535 -21.75 28.19 29.90
C VAL A 535 -23.11 27.83 29.32
#